data_AF-A0A519SC01-F1
#
_entry.id   AF-A0A519SC01-F1
#
_cell.length_a   1.000
_cell.length_b   1.000
_cell.length_c   1.000
_cell.angle_alpha   90.00
_cell.angle_beta   90.00
_cell.angle_gamma   90.00
#
_symmetry.space_group_name_H-M   'P 1'
#
loop_
_entity.id
_entity.type
_entity.pdbx_description
1 polymer ?
#
loop_
_entity_poly.entity_id
_entity_poly.type
_entity_poly.pdbx_seq_one_letter_code
_entity_poly.pdbx_strand_id
1 'polypeptide(L)'
;MKPKSTSLKTAVYSSFIVAIILFLSACKKDKLSIDQEKRFSEVGFKFDPSFPYNGGWGLTLKPDGVADIAPGGDIYYRGTYKISGKSLTVTSDQNKFKFEILSETEIKEKQYGVVLRLNP
;
A
#
# COMPACT_ATOMS: atom_id res chain seq x y z
N MET A 1 12.78 53.80 -33.71
CA MET A 1 12.73 53.05 -32.44
C MET A 1 12.70 51.55 -32.76
N LYS A 2 13.72 50.78 -32.33
CA LYS A 2 13.71 49.31 -32.51
C LYS A 2 12.80 48.67 -31.45
N PRO A 3 11.88 47.75 -31.81
CA PRO A 3 11.06 47.06 -30.83
C PRO A 3 11.96 46.15 -29.99
N LYS A 4 11.87 46.28 -28.66
CA LYS A 4 12.58 45.43 -27.70
C LYS A 4 12.05 44.00 -27.83
N SER A 5 12.81 43.15 -28.53
CA SER A 5 12.59 41.71 -28.66
C SER A 5 13.02 40.95 -27.39
N THR A 6 12.41 41.31 -26.25
CA THR A 6 12.71 40.71 -24.94
C THR A 6 11.51 39.97 -24.32
N SER A 7 10.33 40.00 -24.95
CA SER A 7 9.10 39.45 -24.36
C SER A 7 8.92 37.94 -24.58
N LEU A 8 9.37 37.39 -25.72
CA LEU A 8 9.04 36.01 -26.10
C LEU A 8 9.86 34.94 -25.35
N LYS A 9 11.15 35.20 -25.09
CA LYS A 9 12.04 34.23 -24.44
C LYS A 9 11.63 33.97 -22.99
N THR A 10 11.25 35.01 -22.26
CA THR A 10 10.84 34.94 -20.85
C THR A 10 9.55 34.16 -20.66
N ALA A 11 8.59 34.27 -21.60
CA ALA A 11 7.36 33.51 -21.58
C ALA A 11 7.59 32.00 -21.80
N VAL A 12 8.50 31.63 -22.70
CA VAL A 12 8.84 30.22 -22.97
C VAL A 12 9.52 29.57 -21.75
N TYR A 13 10.44 30.28 -21.09
CA TYR A 13 11.07 29.79 -19.85
C TYR A 13 10.05 29.61 -18.72
N SER A 14 9.10 30.56 -18.57
CA SER A 14 8.05 30.46 -17.56
C SER A 14 7.13 29.25 -17.79
N SER A 15 6.77 28.96 -19.05
CA SER A 15 5.94 27.79 -19.39
C SER A 15 6.68 26.45 -19.16
N PHE A 16 7.98 26.42 -19.40
CA PHE A 16 8.80 25.22 -19.18
C PHE A 16 8.95 24.89 -17.69
N ILE A 17 9.11 25.91 -16.84
CA ILE A 17 9.19 25.75 -15.38
C ILE A 17 7.87 25.23 -14.81
N VAL A 18 6.73 25.76 -15.25
CA VAL A 18 5.39 25.29 -14.81
C VAL A 18 5.16 23.83 -15.22
N ALA A 19 5.57 23.43 -16.43
CA ALA A 19 5.46 22.04 -16.88
C ALA A 19 6.28 21.09 -15.98
N ILE A 20 7.53 21.44 -15.64
CA ILE A 20 8.40 20.64 -14.76
C ILE A 20 7.79 20.48 -13.35
N ILE A 21 7.20 21.54 -12.78
CA ILE A 21 6.57 21.48 -11.45
C ILE A 21 5.34 20.56 -11.45
N LEU A 22 4.56 20.55 -12.54
CA LEU A 22 3.44 19.63 -12.71
C LEU A 22 3.88 18.16 -12.84
N PHE A 23 5.01 17.88 -13.49
CA PHE A 23 5.56 16.52 -13.57
C PHE A 23 6.06 15.99 -12.22
N LEU A 24 6.66 16.84 -11.38
CA LEU A 24 7.15 16.45 -10.06
C LEU A 24 6.02 16.16 -9.06
N SER A 25 4.84 16.74 -9.28
CA SER A 25 3.66 16.56 -8.42
C SER A 25 2.90 15.24 -8.68
N ALA A 26 3.31 14.48 -9.70
CA ALA A 26 2.68 13.21 -10.08
C ALA A 26 3.20 11.99 -9.30
N CYS A 27 4.06 12.20 -8.28
CA CYS A 27 4.41 11.18 -7.31
C CYS A 27 3.15 10.83 -6.49
N LYS A 28 2.37 9.87 -6.97
CA LYS A 28 1.18 9.36 -6.27
C LYS A 28 1.63 8.84 -4.91
N LYS A 29 1.36 9.60 -3.86
CA LYS A 29 1.58 9.18 -2.47
C LYS A 29 0.88 7.84 -2.26
N ASP A 30 1.59 6.91 -1.62
CA ASP A 30 1.02 5.62 -1.25
C ASP A 30 -0.17 5.82 -0.32
N LYS A 31 -1.22 5.02 -0.53
CA LYS A 31 -2.48 5.12 0.23
C LYS A 31 -2.36 4.56 1.65
N LEU A 32 -1.25 3.90 1.96
CA LEU A 32 -0.94 3.31 3.25
C LEU A 32 0.51 3.61 3.58
N SER A 33 0.75 4.26 4.72
CA SER A 33 2.08 4.45 5.31
C SER A 33 2.34 3.41 6.41
N ILE A 34 3.56 2.90 6.53
CA ILE A 34 4.00 1.98 7.59
C ILE A 34 5.15 2.65 8.35
N ASP A 35 4.81 3.64 9.15
CA ASP A 35 5.70 4.37 10.07
C ASP A 35 5.90 3.66 11.40
N GLN A 36 4.95 2.80 11.76
CA GLN A 36 4.97 1.88 12.89
C GLN A 36 4.46 0.50 12.47
N GLU A 37 4.65 -0.50 13.33
CA GLU A 37 4.07 -1.83 13.10
C GLU A 37 2.54 -1.72 13.01
N LYS A 38 1.98 -2.24 11.90
CA LYS A 38 0.53 -2.27 11.67
C LYS A 38 0.05 -3.70 11.57
N ARG A 39 -0.89 -4.08 12.43
CA ARG A 39 -1.50 -5.42 12.47
C ARG A 39 -2.92 -5.34 11.94
N PHE A 40 -3.21 -6.08 10.89
CA PHE A 40 -4.52 -6.20 10.28
C PHE A 40 -5.09 -7.59 10.57
N SER A 41 -6.39 -7.66 10.87
CA SER A 41 -7.09 -8.91 11.15
C SER A 41 -8.39 -8.98 10.35
N GLU A 42 -8.78 -10.18 9.96
CA GLU A 42 -10.01 -10.45 9.21
C GLU A 42 -11.25 -9.87 9.90
N VAL A 43 -12.04 -9.14 9.13
CA VAL A 43 -13.32 -8.61 9.59
C VAL A 43 -14.34 -9.73 9.64
N GLY A 44 -14.94 -9.93 10.81
CA GLY A 44 -16.06 -10.87 10.99
C GLY A 44 -15.64 -12.32 11.16
N PHE A 45 -14.34 -12.64 11.22
CA PHE A 45 -13.88 -13.96 11.61
C PHE A 45 -14.40 -14.31 13.01
N LYS A 46 -14.93 -15.51 13.16
CA LYS A 46 -15.38 -16.08 14.43
C LYS A 46 -14.62 -17.37 14.66
N PHE A 47 -13.85 -17.40 15.75
CA PHE A 47 -13.14 -18.60 16.15
C PHE A 47 -14.13 -19.72 16.50
N ASP A 48 -13.87 -20.92 15.99
CA ASP A 48 -14.62 -22.13 16.31
C ASP A 48 -13.73 -23.05 17.17
N PRO A 49 -14.03 -23.21 18.46
CA PRO A 49 -13.25 -24.07 19.35
C PRO A 49 -13.21 -25.56 18.93
N SER A 50 -14.18 -26.02 18.13
CA SER A 50 -14.19 -27.40 17.63
C SER A 50 -13.15 -27.66 16.54
N PHE A 51 -12.63 -26.60 15.92
CA PHE A 51 -11.55 -26.64 14.93
C PHE A 51 -10.38 -25.76 15.42
N PRO A 52 -9.51 -26.27 16.30
CA PRO A 52 -8.48 -25.45 16.97
C PRO A 52 -7.44 -24.86 16.01
N TYR A 53 -7.30 -25.43 14.80
CA TYR A 53 -6.43 -24.93 13.74
C TYR A 53 -7.13 -23.91 12.84
N ASN A 54 -8.40 -23.56 13.11
CA ASN A 54 -9.12 -22.55 12.36
C ASN A 54 -8.72 -21.16 12.85
N GLY A 55 -8.03 -20.42 11.99
CA GLY A 55 -7.66 -19.02 12.20
C GLY A 55 -8.15 -18.15 11.07
N GLY A 56 -8.47 -16.90 11.38
CA GLY A 56 -8.79 -15.89 10.38
C GLY A 56 -7.54 -15.36 9.70
N TRP A 57 -7.74 -14.57 8.64
CA TRP A 57 -6.65 -13.86 8.00
C TRP A 57 -5.98 -12.86 8.94
N GLY A 58 -4.65 -12.86 8.94
CA GLY A 58 -3.84 -11.92 9.69
C GLY A 58 -2.68 -11.40 8.85
N LEU A 59 -2.39 -10.10 8.94
CA LEU A 59 -1.25 -9.48 8.30
C LEU A 59 -0.59 -8.47 9.22
N THR A 60 0.70 -8.63 9.47
CA THR A 60 1.53 -7.63 10.17
C THR A 60 2.52 -7.03 9.20
N LEU A 61 2.59 -5.71 9.14
CA LEU A 61 3.55 -4.94 8.33
C LEU A 61 4.45 -4.13 9.27
N LYS A 62 5.76 -4.24 9.10
CA LYS A 62 6.76 -3.57 9.95
C LYS A 62 7.50 -2.46 9.18
N PRO A 63 7.93 -1.37 9.83
CA PRO A 63 8.61 -0.26 9.14
C PRO A 63 9.90 -0.63 8.40
N ASP A 64 10.53 -1.74 8.78
CA ASP A 64 11.74 -2.29 8.15
C ASP A 64 11.46 -3.06 6.84
N GLY A 65 10.21 -3.12 6.39
CA GLY A 65 9.81 -3.82 5.17
C GLY A 65 9.45 -5.29 5.36
N VAL A 66 9.52 -5.81 6.60
CA VAL A 66 9.12 -7.18 6.92
C VAL A 66 7.60 -7.30 7.01
N ALA A 67 7.08 -8.43 6.53
CA ALA A 67 5.68 -8.81 6.69
C ALA A 67 5.55 -10.22 7.28
N ASP A 68 4.64 -10.38 8.23
CA ASP A 68 4.19 -11.68 8.75
C ASP A 68 2.72 -11.87 8.33
N ILE A 69 2.39 -12.95 7.62
CA ILE A 69 1.04 -13.20 7.10
C ILE A 69 0.55 -14.60 7.48
N ALA A 70 -0.68 -14.66 7.99
CA ALA A 70 -1.46 -15.88 8.15
C ALA A 70 -2.64 -15.84 7.17
N PRO A 71 -2.64 -16.61 6.06
CA PRO A 71 -3.74 -16.67 5.10
C PRO A 71 -4.90 -17.57 5.60
N GLY A 72 -5.25 -17.41 6.87
CA GLY A 72 -6.11 -18.31 7.61
C GLY A 72 -5.37 -19.53 8.20
N GLY A 73 -6.05 -20.24 9.09
CA GLY A 73 -5.51 -21.41 9.76
C GLY A 73 -4.48 -21.08 10.86
N ASP A 74 -3.54 -22.00 11.08
CA ASP A 74 -2.47 -21.93 12.08
C ASP A 74 -1.06 -21.73 11.48
N ILE A 75 -0.98 -21.47 10.17
CA ILE A 75 0.28 -21.30 9.44
C ILE A 75 0.61 -19.83 9.22
N TYR A 76 1.84 -19.44 9.58
CA TYR A 76 2.40 -18.12 9.32
C TYR A 76 3.52 -18.17 8.30
N TYR A 77 3.49 -17.25 7.34
CA TYR A 77 4.58 -16.99 6.40
C TYR A 77 5.24 -15.66 6.73
N ARG A 78 6.56 -15.67 6.81
CA ARG A 78 7.37 -14.44 6.89
C ARG A 78 7.87 -14.08 5.50
N GLY A 79 7.91 -12.78 5.22
CA GLY A 79 8.37 -12.26 3.95
C GLY A 79 8.61 -10.76 3.99
N THR A 80 8.56 -10.15 2.81
CA THR A 80 8.65 -8.69 2.65
C THR A 80 7.40 -8.17 1.96
N TYR A 81 7.19 -6.86 2.04
CA TYR A 81 6.08 -6.21 1.35
C TYR A 81 6.51 -5.05 0.47
N LYS A 82 5.67 -4.75 -0.53
CA LYS A 82 5.78 -3.55 -1.37
C LYS A 82 4.42 -2.89 -1.48
N ILE A 83 4.38 -1.59 -1.22
CA ILE A 83 3.22 -0.73 -1.46
C ILE A 83 3.47 0.06 -2.75
N SER A 84 2.41 0.19 -3.56
CA SER A 84 2.43 0.99 -4.79
C SER A 84 1.04 1.55 -5.02
N GLY A 85 0.83 2.79 -4.58
CA GLY A 85 -0.46 3.47 -4.65
C GLY A 85 -1.53 2.77 -3.83
N LYS A 86 -2.47 2.09 -4.50
CA LYS A 86 -3.57 1.33 -3.89
C LYS A 86 -3.30 -0.18 -3.78
N SER A 87 -2.12 -0.64 -4.15
CA SER A 87 -1.77 -2.06 -4.11
C SER A 87 -0.74 -2.34 -3.03
N LEU A 88 -0.95 -3.42 -2.29
CA LEU A 88 0.01 -4.00 -1.37
C LEU A 88 0.30 -5.43 -1.84
N THR A 89 1.57 -5.78 -1.96
CA THR A 89 2.01 -7.13 -2.30
C THR A 89 2.92 -7.64 -1.18
N VAL A 90 2.60 -8.82 -0.65
CA VAL A 90 3.42 -9.53 0.34
C VAL A 90 4.05 -10.73 -0.36
N THR A 91 5.37 -10.88 -0.26
CA THR A 91 6.14 -11.97 -0.88
C THR A 91 6.89 -12.72 0.20
N SER A 92 6.65 -14.02 0.29
CA SER A 92 7.43 -14.99 1.06
C SER A 92 8.13 -15.94 0.09
N ASP A 93 8.97 -16.83 0.61
CA ASP A 93 9.71 -17.81 -0.21
C ASP A 93 8.77 -18.71 -1.05
N GLN A 94 7.59 -19.01 -0.52
CA GLN A 94 6.65 -19.98 -1.12
C GLN A 94 5.42 -19.31 -1.75
N ASN A 95 5.04 -18.12 -1.28
CA ASN A 95 3.75 -17.52 -1.59
C ASN A 95 3.84 -16.02 -1.88
N LYS A 96 2.92 -15.55 -2.72
CA LYS A 96 2.73 -14.14 -3.04
C LYS A 96 1.27 -13.75 -2.86
N PHE A 97 1.01 -12.85 -1.92
CA PHE A 97 -0.33 -12.39 -1.57
C PHE A 97 -0.53 -10.97 -2.06
N LYS A 98 -1.72 -10.68 -2.62
CA LYS A 98 -2.05 -9.38 -3.20
C LYS A 98 -3.24 -8.78 -2.48
N PHE A 99 -3.10 -7.52 -2.11
CA PHE A 99 -4.13 -6.76 -1.43
C PHE A 99 -4.44 -5.48 -2.20
N GLU A 100 -5.71 -5.09 -2.16
CA GLU A 100 -6.17 -3.73 -2.46
C GLU A 100 -6.24 -2.92 -1.16
N ILE A 101 -5.68 -1.71 -1.18
CA ILE A 101 -5.72 -0.78 -0.04
C ILE A 101 -7.01 0.04 -0.15
N LEU A 102 -7.96 -0.23 0.74
CA LEU A 102 -9.26 0.46 0.81
C LEU A 102 -9.14 1.78 1.58
N SER A 103 -8.33 1.81 2.63
CA SER A 103 -7.97 3.00 3.41
C SER A 103 -6.65 2.76 4.16
N GLU A 104 -6.21 3.68 5.02
CA GLU A 104 -5.06 3.44 5.91
C GLU A 104 -5.33 2.35 6.97
N THR A 105 -6.60 2.01 7.18
CA THR A 105 -7.05 1.08 8.22
C THR A 105 -7.73 -0.16 7.67
N GLU A 106 -7.91 -0.27 6.35
CA GLU A 106 -8.59 -1.40 5.73
C GLU A 106 -7.93 -1.82 4.42
N ILE A 107 -7.75 -3.12 4.28
CA ILE A 107 -7.20 -3.78 3.10
C ILE A 107 -8.10 -4.95 2.70
N LYS A 108 -8.09 -5.30 1.41
CA LYS A 108 -8.83 -6.43 0.87
C LYS A 108 -7.89 -7.38 0.14
N GLU A 109 -7.81 -8.61 0.61
CA GLU A 109 -7.14 -9.70 -0.08
C GLU A 109 -7.85 -10.00 -1.41
N LYS A 110 -7.10 -10.16 -2.50
CA LYS A 110 -7.65 -10.17 -3.85
C LYS A 110 -8.15 -11.53 -4.33
N GLN A 111 -7.62 -12.65 -3.82
CA GLN A 111 -7.97 -13.99 -4.28
C GLN A 111 -9.32 -14.46 -3.73
N TYR A 112 -9.56 -14.27 -2.44
CA TYR A 112 -10.74 -14.71 -1.70
C TYR A 112 -11.66 -13.55 -1.32
N GLY A 113 -11.21 -12.30 -1.51
CA GLY A 113 -12.01 -11.11 -1.22
C GLY A 113 -12.12 -10.79 0.27
N VAL A 114 -11.26 -11.37 1.09
CA VAL A 114 -11.27 -11.19 2.56
C VAL A 114 -10.86 -9.77 2.92
N VAL A 115 -11.66 -9.11 3.76
CA VAL A 115 -11.36 -7.77 4.26
C VAL A 115 -10.63 -7.89 5.60
N LEU A 116 -9.49 -7.22 5.72
CA LEU A 116 -8.77 -7.10 6.98
C LEU A 116 -8.79 -5.64 7.43
N ARG A 117 -8.98 -5.43 8.73
CA ARG A 117 -9.00 -4.12 9.38
C ARG A 117 -7.83 -4.00 10.35
N LEU A 118 -7.26 -2.81 10.42
CA LEU A 118 -6.21 -2.45 11.37
C LEU A 118 -6.74 -2.65 12.80
N ASN A 119 -5.98 -3.39 13.60
CA ASN A 119 -6.23 -3.55 15.02
C ASN A 119 -5.95 -2.22 15.74
N PRO A 120 -6.80 -1.83 16.70
CA PRO A 120 -6.62 -0.60 17.47
C PRO A 120 -5.33 -0.59 18.30
#